data_AF-A0A7W3JTX0-F1
#
_entry.id   AF-A0A7W3JTX0-F1
#
_cell.length_a   1.000
_cell.length_b   1.000
_cell.length_c   1.000
_cell.angle_alpha   90.00
_cell.angle_beta   90.00
_cell.angle_gamma   90.00
#
_symmetry.space_group_name_H-M   'P 1'
#
loop_
_entity.id
_entity.type
_entity.pdbx_description
1 polymer ?
#
loop_
_entity_poly.entity_id
_entity_poly.type
_entity_poly.pdbx_seq_one_letter_code
_entity_poly.pdbx_strand_id
1 'polypeptide(L)'
;MTSNQKPNVSATAQWLTLDGVMPGFTTNQAPRSRDLEGLLVRTLWADGTLIDHNFEPDGLTWHYLTNHGDRRGYDPCEVFEIDEGLYYLQFQRDDRPIEAPSVFFDLTRGVGLSVIATIDDVTDGMLTVRHQFEPFTIVGSEPTGAMPVVSPVDAKGQSTCEIRSGIFVATWREKVVPRGAVIIADRRDEHNPRSRGAVFGLDSSGTETVHFTFGTDDTDGALLSTTNPHQER
;
A
#
# COMPACT_ATOMS: atom_id res chain seq x y z
N MET A 1 -22.24 -21.75 -25.12
CA MET A 1 -23.09 -21.12 -24.09
C MET A 1 -22.22 -20.91 -22.87
N THR A 2 -21.69 -19.72 -22.70
CA THR A 2 -20.82 -19.37 -21.58
C THR A 2 -21.67 -19.20 -20.32
N SER A 3 -21.35 -19.98 -19.29
CA SER A 3 -21.98 -19.91 -17.98
C SER A 3 -21.65 -18.55 -17.34
N ASN A 4 -22.65 -17.68 -17.25
CA ASN A 4 -22.53 -16.39 -16.58
C ASN A 4 -22.81 -16.61 -15.08
N GLN A 5 -21.83 -17.19 -14.37
CA GLN A 5 -21.96 -17.46 -12.94
C GLN A 5 -21.49 -16.24 -12.17
N LYS A 6 -22.45 -15.45 -11.65
CA LYS A 6 -22.16 -14.37 -10.69
C LYS A 6 -21.37 -14.93 -9.51
N PRO A 7 -20.30 -14.25 -9.02
CA PRO A 7 -19.61 -14.65 -7.81
C PRO A 7 -20.62 -14.75 -6.66
N ASN A 8 -20.48 -15.79 -5.84
CA ASN A 8 -21.50 -16.16 -4.85
C ASN A 8 -21.42 -15.24 -3.62
N VAL A 9 -22.11 -14.10 -3.67
CA VAL A 9 -22.21 -13.10 -2.58
C VAL A 9 -23.09 -13.58 -1.41
N SER A 10 -23.63 -14.80 -1.44
CA SER A 10 -24.69 -15.21 -0.50
C SER A 10 -24.23 -15.49 0.94
N ALA A 11 -22.95 -15.77 1.19
CA ALA A 11 -22.43 -16.01 2.54
C ALA A 11 -22.09 -14.71 3.32
N THR A 12 -22.12 -13.55 2.64
CA THR A 12 -21.70 -12.24 3.18
C THR A 12 -22.82 -11.20 3.16
N ALA A 13 -24.07 -11.57 2.89
CA ALA A 13 -25.19 -10.63 2.78
C ALA A 13 -25.46 -9.76 4.04
N GLN A 14 -24.90 -10.14 5.19
CA GLN A 14 -24.96 -9.37 6.44
C GLN A 14 -23.71 -8.51 6.71
N TRP A 15 -22.67 -8.61 5.87
CA TRP A 15 -21.40 -7.93 6.05
C TRP A 15 -21.39 -6.63 5.24
N LEU A 16 -20.82 -5.57 5.80
CA LEU A 16 -20.63 -4.32 5.07
C LEU A 16 -19.68 -4.55 3.88
N THR A 17 -20.10 -4.06 2.72
CA THR A 17 -19.31 -3.99 1.50
C THR A 17 -18.20 -2.95 1.66
N LEU A 18 -17.24 -2.92 0.74
CA LEU A 18 -16.08 -2.04 0.88
C LEU A 18 -16.46 -0.55 0.82
N ASP A 19 -17.34 -0.21 -0.11
CA ASP A 19 -18.01 1.11 -0.21
C ASP A 19 -18.85 1.44 1.03
N GLY A 20 -19.43 0.43 1.69
CA GLY A 20 -20.20 0.61 2.93
C GLY A 20 -19.36 0.93 4.16
N VAL A 21 -18.10 0.47 4.24
CA VAL A 21 -17.20 0.77 5.37
C VAL A 21 -16.43 2.08 5.19
N MET A 22 -16.15 2.48 3.95
CA MET A 22 -15.31 3.64 3.61
C MET A 22 -15.62 4.92 4.43
N PRO A 23 -16.89 5.37 4.59
CA PRO A 23 -17.17 6.61 5.32
C PRO A 23 -16.68 6.62 6.77
N GLY A 24 -16.61 5.45 7.42
CA GLY A 24 -16.13 5.31 8.80
C GLY A 24 -14.59 5.34 8.93
N PHE A 25 -13.86 5.17 7.83
CA PHE A 25 -12.39 5.09 7.82
C PHE A 25 -11.72 6.40 7.39
N THR A 26 -12.45 7.30 6.73
CA THR A 26 -11.90 8.57 6.23
C THR A 26 -11.97 9.73 7.22
N THR A 27 -12.57 9.53 8.41
CA THR A 27 -12.83 10.61 9.38
C THR A 27 -11.57 11.12 10.08
N ASN A 28 -10.56 10.26 10.29
CA ASN A 28 -9.32 10.59 11.02
C ASN A 28 -8.09 10.53 10.11
N GLN A 29 -8.22 10.90 8.83
CA GLN A 29 -7.08 10.93 7.92
C GLN A 29 -6.08 12.00 8.33
N ALA A 30 -4.82 11.59 8.33
CA ALA A 30 -3.72 12.48 8.61
C ALA A 30 -3.53 13.55 7.53
N PRO A 31 -2.94 14.71 7.86
CA PRO A 31 -2.58 15.71 6.85
C PRO A 31 -1.65 15.12 5.79
N ARG A 32 -1.94 15.46 4.53
CA ARG A 32 -1.07 15.15 3.39
C ARG A 32 0.18 16.05 3.46
N SER A 33 1.33 15.48 3.13
CA SER A 33 2.58 16.22 2.92
C SER A 33 2.61 16.84 1.52
N ARG A 34 3.29 17.98 1.39
CA ARG A 34 3.58 18.66 0.12
C ARG A 34 5.08 18.66 -0.19
N ASP A 35 5.89 17.96 0.60
CA ASP A 35 7.36 18.09 0.57
C ASP A 35 7.97 17.53 -0.72
N LEU A 36 7.26 16.64 -1.40
CA LEU A 36 7.69 16.10 -2.69
C LEU A 36 7.32 17.00 -3.88
N GLU A 37 6.44 17.99 -3.73
CA GLU A 37 5.96 18.79 -4.86
C GLU A 37 7.09 19.50 -5.61
N GLY A 38 7.06 19.38 -6.95
CA GLY A 38 8.08 19.93 -7.84
C GLY A 38 9.38 19.12 -7.88
N LEU A 39 9.48 18.02 -7.14
CA LEU A 39 10.63 17.11 -7.22
C LEU A 39 10.45 16.08 -8.33
N LEU A 40 11.59 15.71 -8.94
CA LEU A 40 11.72 14.52 -9.76
C LEU A 40 12.47 13.47 -8.94
N VAL A 41 11.82 12.34 -8.67
CA VAL A 41 12.44 11.17 -8.04
C VAL A 41 12.56 10.08 -9.08
N ARG A 42 13.80 9.65 -9.38
CA ARG A 42 14.04 8.53 -10.30
C ARG A 42 14.31 7.25 -9.51
N THR A 43 13.62 6.18 -9.86
CA THR A 43 13.76 4.86 -9.22
C THR A 43 14.37 3.84 -10.17
N LEU A 44 15.19 2.93 -9.63
CA LEU A 44 15.78 1.79 -10.32
C LEU A 44 15.35 0.49 -9.64
N TRP A 45 14.71 -0.39 -10.41
CA TRP A 45 14.10 -1.62 -9.93
C TRP A 45 14.99 -2.83 -10.26
N ALA A 46 14.74 -3.97 -9.62
CA ALA A 46 15.61 -5.15 -9.69
C ALA A 46 15.77 -5.71 -11.11
N ASP A 47 14.75 -5.56 -11.96
CA ASP A 47 14.77 -5.95 -13.38
C ASP A 47 15.44 -4.92 -14.31
N GLY A 48 15.99 -3.84 -13.75
CA GLY A 48 16.60 -2.74 -14.49
C GLY A 48 15.61 -1.67 -14.97
N THR A 49 14.34 -1.75 -14.56
CA THR A 49 13.33 -0.75 -14.89
C THR A 49 13.67 0.58 -14.21
N LEU A 50 13.69 1.65 -15.00
CA LEU A 50 13.87 3.02 -14.56
C LEU A 50 12.54 3.77 -14.72
N ILE A 51 12.12 4.42 -13.65
CA ILE A 51 10.89 5.23 -13.64
C ILE A 51 11.20 6.61 -13.08
N ASP A 52 10.88 7.65 -13.85
CA ASP A 52 10.80 9.02 -13.35
C ASP A 52 9.43 9.26 -12.72
N HIS A 53 9.41 9.78 -11.49
CA HIS A 53 8.23 10.24 -10.77
C HIS A 53 8.35 11.76 -10.59
N ASN A 54 7.51 12.53 -11.26
CA ASN A 54 7.44 13.98 -11.15
C ASN A 54 6.23 14.35 -10.29
N PHE A 55 6.47 14.99 -9.17
CA PHE A 55 5.43 15.30 -8.18
C PHE A 55 4.77 16.66 -8.46
N GLU A 56 3.46 16.62 -8.54
CA GLU A 56 2.58 17.77 -8.73
C GLU A 56 1.70 17.94 -7.48
N PRO A 57 1.03 19.10 -7.27
CA PRO A 57 0.27 19.35 -6.04
C PRO A 57 -0.87 18.36 -5.74
N ASP A 58 -1.40 17.69 -6.76
CA ASP A 58 -2.54 16.78 -6.66
C ASP A 58 -2.24 15.36 -7.19
N GLY A 59 -1.00 15.07 -7.57
CA GLY A 59 -0.66 13.77 -8.15
C GLY A 59 0.80 13.63 -8.54
N LEU A 60 1.07 12.60 -9.33
CA LEU A 60 2.38 12.39 -9.92
C LEU A 60 2.26 12.01 -11.38
N THR A 61 3.14 12.58 -12.19
CA THR A 61 3.40 12.11 -13.55
C THR A 61 4.53 11.10 -13.51
N TRP A 62 4.32 9.91 -14.04
CA TRP A 62 5.32 8.84 -14.13
C TRP A 62 5.76 8.60 -15.58
N HIS A 63 7.00 8.17 -15.77
CA HIS A 63 7.56 7.83 -17.08
C HIS A 63 8.53 6.64 -16.97
N TYR A 64 8.20 5.52 -17.61
CA TYR A 64 9.12 4.41 -17.80
C TYR A 64 10.19 4.78 -18.81
N LEU A 65 11.44 4.82 -18.37
CA LEU A 65 12.61 5.17 -19.19
C LEU A 65 13.29 3.93 -19.77
N THR A 66 13.21 2.80 -19.06
CA THR A 66 13.74 1.51 -19.48
C THR A 66 12.72 0.44 -19.13
N ASN A 67 12.74 -0.64 -19.92
CA ASN A 67 11.72 -1.68 -19.89
C ASN A 67 10.31 -1.09 -20.13
N HIS A 68 9.32 -1.91 -20.46
CA HIS A 68 7.93 -1.47 -20.68
C HIS A 68 7.64 -0.41 -21.77
N GLY A 69 8.65 0.04 -22.53
CA GLY A 69 8.51 1.03 -23.60
C GLY A 69 8.39 2.47 -23.09
N ASP A 70 8.20 3.42 -24.01
CA ASP A 70 8.02 4.85 -23.70
C ASP A 70 6.61 5.14 -23.14
N ARG A 71 6.30 4.53 -22.00
CA ARG A 71 5.00 4.66 -21.31
C ARG A 71 5.08 5.74 -20.25
N ARG A 72 4.07 6.59 -20.24
CA ARG A 72 3.90 7.69 -19.28
C ARG A 72 2.43 7.85 -18.92
N GLY A 73 2.16 8.47 -17.78
CA GLY A 73 0.82 8.82 -17.37
C GLY A 73 0.83 9.65 -16.11
N TYR A 74 -0.36 9.96 -15.63
CA TYR A 74 -0.61 10.76 -14.44
C TYR A 74 -1.57 9.99 -13.54
N ASP A 75 -1.26 9.92 -12.25
CA ASP A 75 -2.12 9.32 -11.25
C ASP A 75 -2.32 10.34 -10.10
N PRO A 76 -3.58 10.66 -9.71
CA PRO A 76 -3.85 11.39 -8.48
C PRO A 76 -3.25 10.63 -7.29
N CYS A 77 -2.50 11.32 -6.45
CA CYS A 77 -1.67 10.69 -5.43
C CYS A 77 -1.79 11.40 -4.10
N GLU A 78 -1.90 10.62 -3.03
CA GLU A 78 -1.76 11.11 -1.66
C GLU A 78 -0.34 10.83 -1.16
N VAL A 79 0.30 11.86 -0.62
CA VAL A 79 1.65 11.77 -0.04
C VAL A 79 1.58 12.03 1.44
N PHE A 80 2.26 11.20 2.22
CA PHE A 80 2.33 11.30 3.68
C PHE A 80 3.78 11.21 4.13
N GLU A 81 4.26 12.18 4.90
CA GLU A 81 5.52 12.03 5.62
C GLU A 81 5.29 11.15 6.85
N ILE A 82 6.08 10.09 6.99
CA ILE A 82 5.97 9.11 8.09
C ILE A 82 7.06 9.36 9.13
N ASP A 83 8.24 9.71 8.66
CA ASP A 83 9.43 10.07 9.41
C ASP A 83 10.29 10.97 8.53
N GLU A 84 11.30 11.64 9.10
CA GLU A 84 12.13 12.57 8.33
C GLU A 84 12.69 11.91 7.05
N GLY A 85 12.26 12.43 5.89
CA GLY A 85 12.64 11.92 4.57
C GLY A 85 12.13 10.51 4.22
N LEU A 86 11.19 9.96 5.00
CA LEU A 86 10.45 8.73 4.70
C LEU A 86 9.00 9.08 4.35
N TYR A 87 8.63 8.80 3.10
CA TYR A 87 7.31 9.12 2.57
C TYR A 87 6.54 7.86 2.20
N TYR A 88 5.25 7.86 2.48
CA TYR A 88 4.27 6.90 2.00
C TYR A 88 3.38 7.59 0.95
N LEU A 89 3.35 7.01 -0.24
CA LEU A 89 2.55 7.46 -1.37
C LEU A 89 1.48 6.42 -1.65
N GLN A 90 0.26 6.87 -1.90
CA GLN A 90 -0.83 5.99 -2.25
C GLN A 90 -1.63 6.55 -3.42
N PHE A 91 -1.85 5.71 -4.42
CA PHE A 91 -2.67 6.01 -5.58
C PHE A 91 -3.27 4.75 -6.20
N GLN A 92 -4.26 4.93 -7.07
CA GLN A 92 -4.77 3.92 -7.97
C GLN A 92 -4.34 4.30 -9.39
N ARG A 93 -3.95 3.31 -10.19
CA ARG A 93 -3.51 3.51 -11.58
C ARG A 93 -4.69 3.89 -12.47
N ASP A 94 -4.64 5.03 -13.13
CA ASP A 94 -5.65 5.43 -14.11
C ASP A 94 -5.57 4.54 -15.37
N ASP A 95 -4.34 4.25 -15.83
CA ASP A 95 -4.11 3.41 -17.01
C ASP A 95 -4.38 1.91 -16.77
N ARG A 96 -4.49 1.50 -15.51
CA ARG A 96 -4.80 0.13 -15.11
C ARG A 96 -5.56 0.11 -13.78
N PRO A 97 -6.87 0.43 -13.78
CA PRO A 97 -7.66 0.63 -12.56
C PRO A 97 -7.67 -0.57 -11.60
N ILE A 98 -7.41 -1.79 -12.08
CA ILE A 98 -7.27 -2.97 -11.23
C ILE A 98 -5.98 -3.00 -10.38
N GLU A 99 -5.13 -1.97 -10.44
CA GLU A 99 -3.89 -1.84 -9.68
C GLU A 99 -3.87 -0.59 -8.79
N ALA A 100 -3.45 -0.78 -7.54
CA ALA A 100 -3.22 0.28 -6.56
C ALA A 100 -1.83 0.12 -5.91
N PRO A 101 -0.84 0.92 -6.33
CA PRO A 101 0.48 0.95 -5.69
C PRO A 101 0.48 1.70 -4.35
N SER A 102 1.12 1.10 -3.36
CA SER A 102 1.56 1.73 -2.11
C SER A 102 3.08 1.86 -2.15
N VAL A 103 3.61 3.07 -2.28
CA VAL A 103 5.05 3.31 -2.48
C VAL A 103 5.66 3.96 -1.25
N PHE A 104 6.77 3.41 -0.78
CA PHE A 104 7.54 3.93 0.36
C PHE A 104 8.88 4.44 -0.13
N PHE A 105 9.10 5.75 -0.07
CA PHE A 105 10.38 6.38 -0.39
C PHE A 105 11.15 6.73 0.86
N ASP A 106 12.32 6.14 1.05
CA ASP A 106 13.30 6.61 2.01
C ASP A 106 14.38 7.43 1.29
N LEU A 107 14.13 8.73 1.16
CA LEU A 107 15.05 9.66 0.49
C LEU A 107 16.38 9.79 1.22
N THR A 108 16.39 9.60 2.55
CA THR A 108 17.62 9.65 3.36
C THR A 108 18.51 8.44 3.11
N ARG A 109 17.91 7.29 2.80
CA ARG A 109 18.62 6.03 2.57
C ARG A 109 18.78 5.67 1.10
N GLY A 110 18.14 6.39 0.18
CA GLY A 110 18.22 6.11 -1.26
C GLY A 110 17.57 4.78 -1.67
N VAL A 111 16.62 4.27 -0.88
CA VAL A 111 15.94 2.99 -1.12
C VAL A 111 14.44 3.14 -0.91
N GLY A 112 13.69 2.15 -1.37
CA GLY A 112 12.26 2.09 -1.12
C GLY A 112 11.65 0.74 -1.43
N LEU A 113 10.34 0.68 -1.23
CA LEU A 113 9.49 -0.49 -1.49
C LEU A 113 8.21 -0.03 -2.18
N SER A 114 7.84 -0.70 -3.26
CA SER A 114 6.49 -0.62 -3.81
C SER A 114 5.73 -1.90 -3.46
N VAL A 115 4.52 -1.76 -2.92
CA VAL A 115 3.56 -2.84 -2.79
C VAL A 115 2.44 -2.60 -3.79
N ILE A 116 2.38 -3.41 -4.84
CA ILE A 116 1.37 -3.29 -5.88
C ILE A 116 0.24 -4.25 -5.54
N ALA A 117 -0.92 -3.70 -5.17
CA ALA A 117 -2.15 -4.47 -5.04
C ALA A 117 -2.82 -4.62 -6.41
N THR A 118 -3.07 -5.84 -6.83
CA THR A 118 -3.73 -6.15 -8.10
C THR A 118 -4.97 -6.99 -7.83
N ILE A 119 -6.12 -6.59 -8.38
CA ILE A 119 -7.30 -7.47 -8.44
C ILE A 119 -7.07 -8.46 -9.58
N ASP A 120 -6.84 -9.72 -9.23
CA ASP A 120 -6.66 -10.82 -10.18
C ASP A 120 -8.02 -11.47 -10.55
N ASP A 121 -8.02 -12.26 -11.61
CA ASP A 121 -9.19 -12.99 -12.09
C ASP A 121 -9.80 -13.93 -11.02
N VAL A 122 -11.10 -14.21 -11.19
CA VAL A 122 -11.85 -15.16 -10.36
C VAL A 122 -11.19 -16.54 -10.41
N THR A 123 -10.63 -17.00 -9.30
CA THR A 123 -10.16 -18.39 -9.14
C THR A 123 -11.12 -19.10 -8.19
N ASP A 124 -11.64 -20.27 -8.58
CA ASP A 124 -12.62 -21.04 -7.80
C ASP A 124 -13.87 -20.24 -7.34
N GLY A 125 -14.30 -19.28 -8.15
CA GLY A 125 -15.46 -18.44 -7.85
C GLY A 125 -15.19 -17.28 -6.89
N MET A 126 -13.94 -17.08 -6.46
CA MET A 126 -13.51 -15.97 -5.61
C MET A 126 -12.53 -15.07 -6.36
N LEU A 127 -12.84 -13.79 -6.43
CA LEU A 127 -11.86 -12.77 -6.80
C LEU A 127 -10.81 -12.67 -5.71
N THR A 128 -9.56 -12.46 -6.10
CA THR A 128 -8.46 -12.33 -5.13
C THR A 128 -7.67 -11.06 -5.40
N VAL A 129 -7.27 -10.38 -4.33
CA VAL A 129 -6.27 -9.34 -4.43
C VAL A 129 -4.91 -9.99 -4.22
N ARG A 130 -3.95 -9.72 -5.10
CA ARG A 130 -2.55 -10.11 -4.94
C ARG A 130 -1.73 -8.90 -4.54
N HIS A 131 -0.73 -9.11 -3.68
CA HIS A 131 0.29 -8.11 -3.39
C HIS A 131 1.61 -8.57 -4.02
N GLN A 132 2.19 -7.70 -4.82
CA GLN A 132 3.54 -7.85 -5.34
C GLN A 132 4.45 -6.84 -4.64
N PHE A 133 5.62 -7.30 -4.20
CA PHE A 133 6.56 -6.50 -3.41
C PHE A 133 7.81 -6.25 -4.24
N GLU A 134 8.09 -4.98 -4.48
CA GLU A 134 9.14 -4.56 -5.39
C GLU A 134 10.04 -3.54 -4.71
N PRO A 135 11.16 -4.00 -4.10
CA PRO A 135 12.18 -3.10 -3.60
C PRO A 135 12.90 -2.39 -4.75
N PHE A 136 13.25 -1.13 -4.55
CA PHE A 136 13.96 -0.33 -5.55
C PHE A 136 14.98 0.61 -4.90
N THR A 137 15.94 1.09 -5.68
CA THR A 137 16.86 2.16 -5.28
C THR A 137 16.47 3.49 -5.91
N ILE A 138 16.89 4.59 -5.30
CA ILE A 138 16.67 5.94 -5.80
C ILE A 138 17.94 6.40 -6.51
N VAL A 139 17.83 6.73 -7.79
CA VAL A 139 18.96 7.15 -8.62
C VAL A 139 19.47 8.51 -8.17
N GLY A 140 20.79 8.65 -8.05
CA GLY A 140 21.43 9.87 -7.57
C GLY A 140 21.68 9.90 -6.06
N SER A 141 21.16 8.91 -5.32
CA SER A 141 21.47 8.66 -3.92
C SER A 141 22.28 7.38 -3.80
N GLU A 142 23.30 7.35 -2.93
CA GLU A 142 23.98 6.11 -2.58
C GLU A 142 23.08 5.31 -1.61
N PRO A 143 22.65 4.09 -1.95
CA PRO A 143 21.80 3.30 -1.07
C PRO A 143 22.52 3.01 0.25
N THR A 144 21.92 3.38 1.38
CA THR A 144 22.45 3.10 2.71
C THR A 144 21.51 2.18 3.49
N GLY A 145 22.08 1.13 4.08
CA GLY A 145 21.31 0.11 4.81
C GLY A 145 20.85 -1.05 3.93
N ALA A 146 20.13 -1.99 4.56
CA ALA A 146 19.57 -3.14 3.87
C ALA A 146 18.31 -2.74 3.09
N MET A 147 18.13 -3.35 1.92
CA MET A 147 16.86 -3.26 1.19
C MET A 147 15.72 -3.81 2.06
N PRO A 148 14.50 -3.25 1.98
CA PRO A 148 13.33 -3.81 2.63
C PRO A 148 13.18 -5.32 2.31
N VAL A 149 13.16 -6.16 3.36
CA VAL A 149 12.96 -7.61 3.22
C VAL A 149 11.57 -7.97 3.73
N VAL A 150 10.72 -8.43 2.82
CA VAL A 150 9.35 -8.82 3.13
C VAL A 150 9.32 -10.25 3.65
N SER A 151 8.62 -10.45 4.77
CA SER A 151 8.40 -11.79 5.32
C SER A 151 7.57 -12.65 4.36
N PRO A 152 7.71 -13.99 4.42
CA PRO A 152 6.75 -14.87 3.74
C PRO A 152 5.31 -14.56 4.17
N VAL A 153 4.36 -14.86 3.27
CA VAL A 153 2.93 -14.76 3.56
C VAL A 153 2.57 -15.78 4.64
N ASP A 154 1.94 -15.33 5.73
CA ASP A 154 1.47 -16.21 6.80
C ASP A 154 0.15 -16.94 6.46
N ALA A 155 -0.34 -17.79 7.37
CA ALA A 155 -1.58 -18.54 7.17
C ALA A 155 -2.83 -17.66 7.03
N LYS A 156 -2.79 -16.41 7.52
CA LYS A 156 -3.86 -15.42 7.39
C LYS A 156 -3.77 -14.59 6.11
N GLY A 157 -2.71 -14.75 5.34
CA GLY A 157 -2.48 -13.97 4.13
C GLY A 157 -1.75 -12.64 4.38
N GLN A 158 -1.14 -12.49 5.57
CA GLN A 158 -0.42 -11.30 5.98
C GLN A 158 1.06 -11.39 5.62
N SER A 159 1.68 -10.25 5.34
CA SER A 159 3.14 -10.12 5.19
C SER A 159 3.60 -8.84 5.85
N THR A 160 4.82 -8.84 6.39
CA THR A 160 5.39 -7.69 7.10
C THR A 160 6.81 -7.41 6.64
N CYS A 161 7.20 -6.14 6.67
CA CYS A 161 8.55 -5.69 6.37
C CYS A 161 8.90 -4.54 7.31
N GLU A 162 10.10 -4.58 7.90
CA GLU A 162 10.65 -3.42 8.59
C GLU A 162 11.37 -2.53 7.57
N ILE A 163 10.93 -1.29 7.39
CA ILE A 163 11.52 -0.37 6.41
C ILE A 163 12.50 0.63 7.06
N ARG A 164 12.27 0.94 8.34
CA ARG A 164 13.22 1.60 9.24
C ARG A 164 13.09 0.94 10.62
N SER A 165 14.12 1.09 11.46
CA SER A 165 14.10 0.60 12.84
C SER A 165 12.84 1.09 13.56
N GLY A 166 11.94 0.17 13.93
CA GLY A 166 10.68 0.50 14.60
C GLY A 166 9.55 0.99 13.68
N ILE A 167 9.74 1.02 12.36
CA ILE A 167 8.72 1.40 11.38
C ILE A 167 8.47 0.23 10.43
N PHE A 168 7.24 -0.26 10.43
CA PHE A 168 6.86 -1.49 9.75
C PHE A 168 5.80 -1.25 8.70
N VAL A 169 5.95 -1.91 7.56
CA VAL A 169 4.88 -2.11 6.58
C VAL A 169 4.25 -3.47 6.82
N ALA A 170 2.93 -3.52 6.95
CA ALA A 170 2.15 -4.74 7.01
C ALA A 170 1.13 -4.74 5.88
N THR A 171 0.91 -5.90 5.28
CA THR A 171 -0.11 -6.09 4.26
C THR A 171 -0.97 -7.27 4.62
N TRP A 172 -2.27 -7.22 4.36
CA TRP A 172 -3.13 -8.39 4.47
C TRP A 172 -4.14 -8.43 3.33
N ARG A 173 -4.69 -9.62 3.13
CA ARG A 173 -5.68 -9.91 2.10
C ARG A 173 -6.83 -10.65 2.72
N GLU A 174 -8.03 -10.13 2.56
CA GLU A 174 -9.22 -10.82 3.04
C GLU A 174 -9.60 -11.96 2.09
N LYS A 175 -9.96 -13.10 2.67
CA LYS A 175 -10.32 -14.31 1.91
C LYS A 175 -11.79 -14.34 1.49
N VAL A 176 -12.63 -13.54 2.13
CA VAL A 176 -14.10 -13.63 2.01
C VAL A 176 -14.67 -12.50 1.15
N VAL A 177 -14.20 -11.27 1.35
CA VAL A 177 -14.49 -10.15 0.45
C VAL A 177 -13.17 -9.75 -0.22
N PRO A 178 -13.05 -9.77 -1.56
CA PRO A 178 -11.80 -9.48 -2.25
C PRO A 178 -11.30 -8.07 -1.94
N ARG A 179 -10.38 -7.96 -0.99
CA ARG A 179 -9.72 -6.70 -0.63
C ARG A 179 -8.29 -6.98 -0.17
N GLY A 180 -7.41 -6.09 -0.57
CA GLY A 180 -6.06 -5.98 -0.05
C GLY A 180 -5.93 -4.69 0.74
N ALA A 181 -5.07 -4.71 1.74
CA ALA A 181 -4.72 -3.51 2.46
C ALA A 181 -3.23 -3.49 2.77
N VAL A 182 -2.70 -2.27 2.80
CA VAL A 182 -1.32 -1.95 3.14
C VAL A 182 -1.36 -0.92 4.24
N ILE A 183 -0.59 -1.14 5.31
CA ILE A 183 -0.41 -0.20 6.42
C ILE A 183 1.08 -0.01 6.64
N ILE A 184 1.47 1.23 6.89
CA ILE A 184 2.71 1.60 7.55
C ILE A 184 2.42 2.02 8.99
N ALA A 185 3.20 1.50 9.94
CA ALA A 185 3.07 1.79 11.36
C ALA A 185 4.43 2.20 11.94
N ASP A 186 4.49 3.40 12.50
CA ASP A 186 5.60 3.86 13.33
C ASP A 186 5.32 3.45 14.78
N ARG A 187 6.14 2.53 15.28
CA ARG A 187 6.01 1.93 16.61
C ARG A 187 7.11 2.38 17.57
N ARG A 188 7.89 3.41 17.22
CA ARG A 188 8.99 3.89 18.06
C ARG A 188 8.48 4.51 19.37
N ASP A 189 7.28 5.09 19.36
CA ASP A 189 6.55 5.50 20.56
C ASP A 189 5.40 4.53 20.83
N GLU A 190 5.52 3.71 21.86
CA GLU A 190 4.50 2.74 22.26
C GLU A 190 3.23 3.39 22.84
N HIS A 191 3.33 4.66 23.29
CA HIS A 191 2.21 5.40 23.89
C HIS A 191 1.40 6.14 22.83
N ASN A 192 2.03 6.52 21.72
CA ASN A 192 1.38 7.18 20.58
C ASN A 192 1.79 6.53 19.25
N PRO A 193 1.44 5.24 19.02
CA PRO A 193 1.76 4.59 17.77
C PRO A 193 0.97 5.24 16.63
N ARG A 194 1.67 5.58 15.55
CA ARG A 194 1.08 6.22 14.37
C ARG A 194 0.95 5.20 13.27
N SER A 195 -0.17 5.22 12.54
CA SER A 195 -0.34 4.33 11.40
C SER A 195 -1.09 5.00 10.26
N ARG A 196 -0.71 4.65 9.04
CA ARG A 196 -1.37 5.10 7.81
C ARG A 196 -1.49 3.92 6.88
N GLY A 197 -2.55 3.86 6.10
CA GLY A 197 -2.76 2.75 5.20
C GLY A 197 -3.80 3.03 4.14
N ALA A 198 -4.05 2.04 3.31
CA ALA A 198 -5.08 2.06 2.30
C ALA A 198 -5.74 0.70 2.15
N VAL A 199 -7.00 0.71 1.75
CA VAL A 199 -7.73 -0.48 1.33
C VAL A 199 -8.04 -0.36 -0.16
N PHE A 200 -7.88 -1.47 -0.87
CA PHE A 200 -8.18 -1.60 -2.28
C PHE A 200 -8.95 -2.89 -2.55
N GLY A 201 -10.00 -2.83 -3.36
CA GLY A 201 -10.81 -3.98 -3.70
C GLY A 201 -11.96 -3.59 -4.61
N LEU A 202 -12.98 -4.43 -4.67
CA LEU A 202 -14.21 -4.13 -5.41
C LEU A 202 -15.31 -3.59 -4.51
N ASP A 203 -16.21 -2.82 -5.11
CA ASP A 203 -17.43 -2.32 -4.52
C ASP A 203 -18.46 -3.44 -4.26
N SER A 204 -19.63 -3.05 -3.75
CA SER A 204 -20.76 -3.93 -3.52
C SER A 204 -21.28 -4.64 -4.78
N SER A 205 -21.07 -4.08 -5.97
CA SER A 205 -21.46 -4.70 -7.24
C SER A 205 -20.49 -5.79 -7.68
N GLY A 206 -19.24 -5.73 -7.23
CA GLY A 206 -18.17 -6.65 -7.62
C GLY A 206 -17.61 -6.37 -9.01
N THR A 207 -17.82 -5.16 -9.56
CA THR A 207 -17.30 -4.77 -10.87
C THR A 207 -16.47 -3.50 -10.85
N GLU A 208 -16.79 -2.56 -9.96
CA GLU A 208 -16.05 -1.30 -9.83
C GLU A 208 -15.05 -1.38 -8.69
N THR A 209 -13.93 -0.69 -8.85
CA THR A 209 -12.89 -0.63 -7.82
C THR A 209 -13.22 0.40 -6.75
N VAL A 210 -12.90 0.09 -5.50
CA VAL A 210 -12.92 1.02 -4.38
C VAL A 210 -11.53 1.10 -3.79
N HIS A 211 -11.08 2.34 -3.60
CA HIS A 211 -9.77 2.69 -3.07
C HIS A 211 -9.91 3.86 -2.10
N PHE A 212 -9.37 3.72 -0.89
CA PHE A 212 -9.34 4.82 0.08
C PHE A 212 -8.21 4.64 1.09
N THR A 213 -7.69 5.77 1.57
CA THR A 213 -6.72 5.82 2.66
C THR A 213 -7.40 5.95 4.02
N PHE A 214 -6.69 5.51 5.05
CA PHE A 214 -7.08 5.61 6.46
C PHE A 214 -5.83 5.76 7.33
N GLY A 215 -6.00 6.15 8.58
CA GLY A 215 -4.90 6.26 9.52
C GLY A 215 -5.34 6.66 10.91
N THR A 216 -4.37 6.62 11.82
CA THR A 216 -4.49 7.08 13.20
C THR A 216 -3.28 7.96 13.49
N ASP A 217 -3.52 9.23 13.81
CA ASP A 217 -2.52 10.16 14.31
C ASP A 217 -2.47 10.17 15.86
N ASP A 218 -1.57 10.98 16.41
CA ASP A 218 -1.00 11.10 17.77
C ASP A 218 -1.88 10.84 19.02
N THR A 219 -3.18 10.57 18.92
CA THR A 219 -4.08 10.39 20.08
C THR A 219 -4.88 9.10 20.12
N ASP A 220 -4.90 8.31 19.04
CA ASP A 220 -5.92 7.26 18.88
C ASP A 220 -5.37 5.82 18.96
N GLY A 221 -4.04 5.67 18.96
CA GLY A 221 -3.36 4.37 19.07
C GLY A 221 -2.85 4.08 20.48
N ALA A 222 -2.88 2.81 20.90
CA ALA A 222 -2.22 2.38 22.14
C ALA A 222 -1.75 0.92 22.05
N LEU A 223 -0.51 0.64 22.45
CA LEU A 223 -0.07 -0.73 22.68
C LEU A 223 -0.75 -1.27 23.95
N LEU A 224 -1.65 -2.25 23.80
CA LEU A 224 -2.43 -2.77 24.93
C LEU A 224 -1.66 -3.79 25.78
N SER A 225 -0.88 -4.67 25.15
CA SER A 225 -0.03 -5.65 25.84
C SER A 225 0.97 -6.29 24.87
N THR A 226 2.06 -6.82 25.41
CA THR A 226 2.98 -7.72 24.71
C THR A 226 2.88 -9.11 25.33
N THR A 227 2.71 -10.14 24.52
CA THR A 227 2.68 -11.52 24.99
C THR A 227 4.01 -12.19 24.67
N ASN A 228 4.75 -12.57 25.72
CA ASN A 228 5.98 -13.36 25.59
C ASN A 228 5.65 -14.83 25.88
N PRO A 229 5.62 -15.72 24.86
CA PRO A 229 5.24 -17.12 25.03
C PRO A 229 6.25 -17.94 25.87
N HIS A 230 7.37 -17.35 26.29
CA HIS A 230 8.42 -18.01 27.10
C HIS A 230 8.63 -17.39 28.49
N GLN A 231 7.70 -16.58 28.99
CA GLN A 231 7.66 -16.21 30.42
C GLN A 231 6.55 -16.99 31.14
N GLU A 232 6.67 -18.32 31.15
CA GLU A 232 6.07 -19.14 32.20
C GLU A 232 7.16 -19.54 33.20
N ARG A 233 6.79 -19.53 34.48
CA ARG A 233 7.66 -19.60 35.68
C ARG A 233 8.47 -20.87 35.80
#